data_AF-A0A1B6HR76-F1
#
_entry.id   AF-A0A1B6HR76-F1
#
_cell.length_a   1.000
_cell.length_b   1.000
_cell.length_c   1.000
_cell.angle_alpha   90.00
_cell.angle_beta   90.00
_cell.angle_gamma   90.00
#
_symmetry.space_group_name_H-M   'P 1'
#
loop_
_entity.id
_entity.type
_entity.pdbx_description
1 polymer ?
#
loop_
_entity_poly.entity_id
_entity_poly.type
_entity_poly.pdbx_seq_one_letter_code
_entity_poly.pdbx_strand_id
1 'polypeptide(L)'
;EQPYQGMSNEQVLIDVIDGKTLVPPESCSVLFKTTMTLCWSKNPALRPSFRRVMTKLERNIDAMFKCTSYYHTTVVAGESNTDDIVVCESDEPQVSLIF
;
A
#
# COMPACT_ATOMS: atom_id res chain seq x y z
N GLU A 1 5.90 -14.83 -12.97
CA GLU A 1 4.44 -15.10 -13.01
C GLU A 1 3.71 -13.84 -13.42
N GLN A 2 2.53 -13.96 -14.03
CA GLN A 2 1.67 -12.82 -14.38
C GLN A 2 0.25 -13.04 -13.85
N PRO A 3 -0.53 -11.96 -13.58
CA PRO A 3 -1.96 -12.08 -13.31
C PRO A 3 -2.70 -12.79 -14.45
N TYR A 4 -3.68 -13.63 -14.11
CA TYR A 4 -4.53 -14.35 -15.08
C TYR A 4 -3.73 -15.16 -16.10
N GLN A 5 -2.65 -15.80 -15.65
CA GLN A 5 -1.78 -16.60 -16.51
C GLN A 5 -2.57 -17.68 -17.26
N GLY A 6 -2.34 -17.79 -18.57
CA GLY A 6 -3.04 -18.74 -19.45
C GLY A 6 -4.40 -18.28 -19.98
N MET A 7 -4.85 -17.07 -19.63
CA MET A 7 -6.11 -16.50 -20.11
C MET A 7 -5.88 -15.48 -21.23
N SER A 8 -6.82 -15.39 -22.18
CA SER A 8 -6.83 -14.31 -23.18
C SER A 8 -7.37 -13.01 -22.58
N ASN A 9 -7.06 -11.86 -23.19
CA ASN A 9 -7.56 -10.56 -22.72
C ASN A 9 -9.10 -10.49 -22.68
N GLU A 10 -9.78 -11.10 -23.67
CA GLU A 10 -11.25 -11.14 -23.72
C GLU A 10 -11.83 -11.97 -22.57
N GLN A 11 -11.23 -13.13 -22.26
CA GLN A 11 -11.66 -13.94 -21.13
C GLN A 11 -11.46 -13.20 -19.80
N VAL A 12 -10.32 -12.51 -19.63
CA VAL A 12 -10.04 -11.70 -18.42
C VAL A 12 -11.08 -10.60 -18.26
N LEU A 13 -11.44 -9.91 -19.35
CA LEU A 13 -12.45 -8.86 -19.32
C LEU A 13 -13.79 -9.38 -18.79
N ILE A 14 -14.28 -10.50 -19.34
CA ILE A 14 -15.55 -11.13 -18.93
C ILE A 14 -15.48 -11.54 -17.45
N ASP A 15 -14.42 -12.23 -17.06
CA ASP A 15 -14.26 -12.75 -15.70
C ASP A 15 -14.23 -11.63 -14.65
N VAL A 16 -13.52 -10.53 -14.92
CA VAL A 16 -13.44 -9.40 -14.00
C VAL A 16 -14.77 -8.66 -13.91
N ILE A 17 -15.49 -8.49 -15.02
CA ILE A 17 -16.85 -7.89 -15.03
C ILE A 17 -17.83 -8.75 -14.21
N ASP A 18 -17.73 -10.07 -14.32
CA ASP A 18 -18.54 -11.00 -13.54
C ASP A 18 -18.19 -10.99 -12.05
N GLY A 19 -17.02 -10.46 -11.69
CA GLY A 19 -16.54 -10.31 -10.32
C GLY A 19 -15.67 -11.47 -9.85
N LYS A 20 -15.13 -12.27 -10.77
CA LYS A 20 -14.07 -13.23 -10.44
C LYS A 20 -12.80 -12.46 -10.08
N THR A 21 -12.10 -12.94 -9.05
CA THR A 21 -10.86 -12.33 -8.56
C THR A 21 -9.74 -13.34 -8.61
N LEU A 22 -8.49 -12.86 -8.56
CA LEU A 22 -7.33 -13.73 -8.44
C LEU A 22 -7.36 -14.50 -7.11
N VAL A 23 -6.74 -15.67 -7.13
CA VAL A 23 -6.46 -16.44 -5.90
C VAL A 23 -5.18 -15.89 -5.28
N PRO A 24 -5.20 -15.44 -4.01
CA PRO A 24 -3.98 -15.04 -3.32
C PRO A 24 -2.98 -16.19 -3.23
N PRO A 25 -1.66 -15.95 -3.39
CA PRO A 25 -0.64 -16.99 -3.22
C PRO A 25 -0.70 -17.63 -1.83
N GLU A 26 -0.37 -18.93 -1.73
CA GLU A 26 -0.44 -19.66 -0.46
C GLU A 26 0.49 -19.06 0.61
N SER A 27 1.71 -18.66 0.21
CA SER A 27 2.73 -18.03 1.05
C SER A 27 2.40 -16.61 1.50
N CYS A 28 1.29 -16.03 1.01
CA CYS A 28 0.93 -14.66 1.31
C CYS A 28 0.37 -14.53 2.74
N SER A 29 0.80 -13.49 3.46
CA SER A 29 0.33 -13.24 4.83
C SER A 29 -1.17 -12.92 4.87
N VAL A 30 -1.81 -13.21 6.00
CA VAL A 30 -3.26 -12.97 6.19
C VAL A 30 -3.61 -11.49 5.96
N LEU A 31 -2.72 -10.58 6.34
CA LEU A 31 -2.89 -9.13 6.15
C LEU A 31 -3.06 -8.77 4.67
N PHE A 32 -2.17 -9.28 3.82
CA PHE A 32 -2.23 -9.03 2.39
C PHE A 32 -3.39 -9.76 1.72
N LYS A 33 -3.65 -11.03 2.08
CA LYS A 33 -4.82 -11.78 1.59
C LYS A 33 -6.12 -11.01 1.83
N THR A 34 -6.34 -10.57 3.07
CA THR A 34 -7.52 -9.78 3.45
C THR A 34 -7.59 -8.45 2.70
N THR A 35 -6.46 -7.76 2.55
CA THR A 35 -6.40 -6.46 1.88
C THR A 35 -6.73 -6.59 0.39
N MET A 36 -6.15 -7.59 -0.30
CA MET A 36 -6.45 -7.88 -1.71
C MET A 36 -7.94 -8.19 -1.93
N THR A 37 -8.52 -9.08 -1.13
CA THR A 37 -9.94 -9.43 -1.24
C THR A 37 -10.86 -8.22 -1.05
N LEU A 38 -10.54 -7.32 -0.11
CA LEU A 38 -11.29 -6.07 0.08
C LEU A 38 -11.14 -5.11 -1.12
N CYS A 39 -9.92 -4.96 -1.65
CA CYS A 39 -9.65 -4.11 -2.82
C CYS A 39 -10.35 -4.63 -4.09
N TRP A 40 -10.55 -5.94 -4.22
CA TRP A 40 -11.19 -6.56 -5.37
C TRP A 40 -12.71 -6.70 -5.25
N SER A 41 -13.34 -6.07 -4.26
CA SER A 41 -14.80 -6.12 -4.12
C SER A 41 -15.51 -5.64 -5.39
N LYS A 42 -16.51 -6.42 -5.86
CA LYS A 42 -17.34 -6.06 -7.01
C LYS A 42 -18.09 -4.75 -6.77
N ASN A 43 -18.52 -4.49 -5.54
CA ASN A 43 -19.13 -3.23 -5.14
C ASN A 43 -18.02 -2.19 -4.84
N PRO A 44 -17.88 -1.11 -5.63
CA PRO A 44 -16.86 -0.08 -5.39
C PRO A 44 -16.97 0.57 -4.01
N ALA A 45 -18.18 0.70 -3.44
CA ALA A 45 -18.39 1.30 -2.13
C ALA A 45 -17.83 0.47 -0.96
N LEU A 46 -17.58 -0.83 -1.18
CA LEU A 46 -16.96 -1.72 -0.19
C LEU A 46 -15.44 -1.75 -0.30
N ARG A 47 -14.86 -1.14 -1.34
CA ARG A 47 -13.40 -1.09 -1.50
C ARG A 47 -12.83 -0.08 -0.48
N PRO A 48 -11.76 -0.43 0.24
CA PRO A 48 -11.16 0.47 1.21
C PRO A 48 -10.52 1.67 0.49
N SER A 49 -10.59 2.84 1.10
CA SER A 49 -9.75 3.96 0.67
C SER A 49 -8.27 3.63 0.89
N PHE A 50 -7.38 4.29 0.15
CA PHE A 50 -5.95 4.13 0.34
C PHE A 50 -5.53 4.40 1.81
N ARG A 51 -6.11 5.42 2.45
CA ARG A 51 -5.86 5.72 3.87
C ARG A 51 -6.22 4.56 4.79
N ARG A 52 -7.33 3.86 4.50
CA ARG A 52 -7.76 2.68 5.26
C ARG A 52 -6.83 1.48 5.04
N VAL A 53 -6.28 1.32 3.85
CA VAL A 53 -5.24 0.31 3.56
C VAL A 53 -3.97 0.63 4.37
N MET A 54 -3.51 1.88 4.36
CA MET A 54 -2.33 2.30 5.12
C MET A 54 -2.48 2.08 6.63
N THR A 55 -3.64 2.39 7.22
CA THR A 55 -3.90 2.10 8.64
C THR A 55 -3.71 0.62 9.00
N LYS A 56 -3.96 -0.31 8.08
CA LYS A 56 -3.74 -1.74 8.32
C LYS A 56 -2.26 -2.12 8.28
N LEU A 57 -1.45 -1.39 7.51
CA LEU A 57 -0.02 -1.63 7.32
C LEU A 57 0.85 -0.84 8.33
N GLU A 58 0.25 0.05 9.11
CA GLU A 58 0.93 0.97 10.05
C GLU A 58 1.92 0.30 11.02
N ARG A 59 1.65 -0.96 11.41
CA ARG A 59 2.54 -1.70 12.31
C ARG A 59 3.75 -2.32 11.62
N ASN A 60 3.79 -2.29 10.29
CA ASN A 60 4.79 -2.94 9.45
C ASN A 60 5.64 -1.94 8.65
N ILE A 61 5.46 -0.64 8.89
CA ILE A 61 6.24 0.42 8.25
C ILE A 61 7.38 0.88 9.16
N ASP A 62 8.52 1.20 8.55
CA ASP A 62 9.70 1.70 9.25
C ASP A 62 9.58 3.20 9.58
N ALA A 63 10.54 3.70 10.36
CA ALA A 63 10.60 5.11 10.75
C ALA A 63 10.80 6.04 9.55
N MET A 64 11.60 5.63 8.56
CA MET A 64 11.88 6.44 7.36
C MET A 64 10.59 6.74 6.59
N PHE A 65 9.71 5.75 6.43
CA PHE A 65 8.42 5.93 5.78
C PHE A 65 7.51 6.87 6.58
N LYS A 66 7.55 6.82 7.92
CA LYS A 66 6.79 7.75 8.77
C LYS A 66 7.23 9.20 8.58
N CYS A 67 8.51 9.44 8.39
CA CYS A 67 9.07 10.77 8.17
C CYS A 67 8.83 11.32 6.75
N THR A 68 8.65 10.47 5.74
CA THR A 68 8.66 10.89 4.32
C THR A 68 7.32 10.75 3.60
N SER A 69 6.39 9.95 4.12
CA SER A 69 5.15 9.64 3.42
C SER A 69 4.06 10.71 3.63
N TYR A 70 3.31 10.99 2.55
CA TYR A 70 2.11 11.84 2.58
C TYR A 70 1.09 11.40 3.64
N TYR A 71 1.01 10.09 3.94
CA TYR A 71 0.07 9.57 4.94
C TYR A 71 0.30 10.17 6.33
N HIS A 72 1.56 10.46 6.69
CA HIS A 72 1.96 11.01 7.99
C HIS A 72 2.15 12.52 7.98
N THR A 73 2.05 13.18 6.82
CA THR A 73 2.11 14.64 6.76
C THR A 73 0.85 15.22 7.41
N THR A 74 1.01 15.91 8.54
CA THR A 74 -0.04 16.78 9.05
C THR A 74 -0.13 17.97 8.11
N VAL A 75 -1.24 18.12 7.38
CA VAL A 75 -1.58 19.41 6.77
C VAL A 75 -1.86 20.35 7.93
N VAL A 76 -0.84 21.06 8.40
CA VAL A 76 -0.99 22.09 9.44
C VAL A 76 -1.62 23.28 8.75
N ALA A 77 -2.95 23.27 8.64
CA ALA A 77 -3.71 24.44 8.24
C ALA A 77 -3.71 25.43 9.40
N GLY A 78 -2.64 26.20 9.51
CA GLY A 78 -2.51 27.30 10.46
C GLY A 78 -2.11 26.89 11.87
N GLU A 79 -1.13 27.63 12.38
CA GLU A 79 -0.68 27.71 13.77
C GLU A 79 0.43 26.74 14.21
N SER A 80 1.46 27.38 14.75
CA SER A 80 2.80 26.93 15.07
C SER A 80 2.83 26.04 16.31
N ASN A 81 3.32 24.79 16.15
CA ASN A 81 4.15 24.16 17.16
C ASN A 81 5.07 23.12 16.50
N THR A 82 6.38 23.30 16.60
CA THR A 82 7.42 22.54 15.87
C THR A 82 7.90 21.28 16.60
N ASP A 83 7.20 20.85 17.65
CA ASP A 83 7.72 19.86 18.59
C ASP A 83 7.46 18.38 18.20
N ASP A 84 6.72 18.12 17.13
CA ASP A 84 6.46 16.75 16.61
C ASP A 84 7.08 16.50 15.22
N ILE A 85 8.09 17.30 14.83
CA ILE A 85 8.90 16.93 13.66
C ILE A 85 9.76 15.74 14.07
N VAL A 86 9.33 14.54 13.69
CA VAL A 86 10.18 13.35 13.75
C VAL A 86 11.34 13.59 12.78
N VAL A 87 12.46 14.08 13.32
CA VAL A 87 13.73 14.14 12.59
C VAL A 87 14.27 12.72 12.60
N CYS A 88 14.02 11.99 11.52
CA CYS A 88 14.73 10.75 11.25
C CYS A 88 16.19 11.12 10.90
N GLU A 89 17.12 10.99 11.84
CA GLU A 89 18.55 10.99 11.52
C GLU A 89 18.83 9.78 10.62
N SER A 90 19.16 10.04 9.36
CA SER A 90 19.55 9.02 8.40
C SER A 90 20.95 8.51 8.74
N ASP A 91 21.05 7.43 9.51
CA ASP A 91 22.28 6.61 9.56
C ASP A 91 22.41 5.80 8.26
N GLU A 92 22.62 6.46 7.13
CA GLU A 92 23.15 5.82 5.92
C GLU A 92 24.67 6.07 5.90
N PRO A 93 25.53 5.04 5.87
CA PRO A 93 26.94 5.25 5.58
C PRO A 93 27.01 5.85 4.18
N GLN A 94 27.66 7.01 4.06
CA GLN A 94 27.93 7.66 2.78
C GLN A 94 28.67 6.68 1.87
N VAL A 95 27.95 5.96 1.00
CA VAL A 95 28.58 5.20 -0.08
C VAL A 95 29.05 6.24 -1.09
N SER A 96 30.30 6.67 -0.93
CA SER A 96 31.00 7.47 -1.92
C SER A 96 31.07 6.67 -3.22
N LEU A 97 30.29 7.08 -4.22
CA LEU A 97 30.54 6.71 -5.61
C LEU A 97 31.85 7.40 -6.03
N ILE A 98 32.96 6.66 -5.93
CA ILE A 98 34.20 7.02 -6.59
C ILE A 98 33.99 6.65 -8.07
N PHE A 99 33.92 7.68 -8.92
CA PHE A 99 33.97 7.53 -10.38
C PHE A 99 35.36 7.06 -10.83
#